data_AF-A0A6I9X4V3-F1
#
_entry.id   AF-A0A6I9X4V3-F1
#
_cell.length_a   1.000
_cell.length_b   1.000
_cell.length_c   1.000
_cell.angle_alpha   90.00
_cell.angle_beta   90.00
_cell.angle_gamma   90.00
#
_symmetry.space_group_name_H-M   'P 1'
#
loop_
_entity.id
_entity.type
_entity.pdbx_description
1 polymer ?
#
loop_
_entity_poly.entity_id
_entity_poly.type
_entity_poly.pdbx_seq_one_letter_code
_entity_poly.pdbx_strand_id
1 'polypeptide(L)'
;MTDEVRPEVIKKTQDLLGKYFKKPPLTEKLLRKPPFRFLHDIITAIIKETGFLKGLFTDEELNSDNIKDKEGKLAFLTKLIDVVKLISGANLTVRASKIVSGQEPTKTNELLQAIGKALDKK
;
A
#
# COMPACT_ATOMS: atom_id res chain seq x y z
N MET A 1 -8.73 -20.64 9.80
CA MET A 1 -8.43 -20.63 8.35
C MET A 1 -7.57 -19.41 8.10
N THR A 2 -6.27 -19.60 7.89
CA THR A 2 -5.39 -18.50 7.47
C THR A 2 -5.89 -18.01 6.12
N ASP A 3 -6.27 -16.74 6.02
CA ASP A 3 -6.54 -16.06 4.74
C ASP A 3 -5.28 -16.14 3.88
N GLU A 4 -5.15 -17.24 3.13
CA GLU A 4 -3.98 -17.48 2.32
C GLU A 4 -4.05 -16.58 1.08
N VAL A 5 -3.12 -15.65 0.98
CA VAL A 5 -3.00 -14.80 -0.22
C VAL A 5 -2.60 -15.70 -1.37
N ARG A 6 -3.47 -15.80 -2.39
CA ARG A 6 -3.21 -16.59 -3.59
C ARG A 6 -1.90 -16.12 -4.27
N PRO A 7 -1.04 -17.03 -4.75
CA PRO A 7 0.21 -16.65 -5.43
C PRO A 7 0.00 -15.72 -6.63
N GLU A 8 -1.12 -15.87 -7.35
CA GLU A 8 -1.50 -15.00 -8.47
C GLU A 8 -1.69 -13.53 -8.05
N VAL A 9 -2.24 -13.30 -6.85
CA VAL A 9 -2.42 -11.95 -6.28
C VAL A 9 -1.06 -11.33 -6.00
N ILE A 10 -0.13 -12.12 -5.44
CA ILE A 10 1.23 -11.67 -5.12
C ILE A 10 1.98 -11.31 -6.39
N LYS A 11 1.98 -12.21 -7.38
CA LYS A 11 2.63 -11.99 -8.67
C LYS A 11 2.08 -10.74 -9.35
N LYS A 12 0.76 -10.57 -9.35
CA LYS A 12 0.13 -9.37 -9.91
C LYS A 12 0.55 -8.09 -9.18
N THR A 13 0.68 -8.10 -7.86
CA THR A 13 1.21 -6.96 -7.10
C THR A 13 2.66 -6.66 -7.48
N GLN A 14 3.50 -7.69 -7.63
CA GLN A 14 4.88 -7.56 -8.06
C GLN A 14 5.00 -6.97 -9.47
N ASP A 15 4.22 -7.47 -10.43
CA ASP A 15 4.26 -7.04 -11.84
C ASP A 15 3.79 -5.58 -11.98
N LEU A 16 2.74 -5.19 -11.25
CA LEU A 16 2.19 -3.84 -11.31
C LEU A 16 3.09 -2.81 -10.63
N LEU A 17 3.69 -3.12 -9.49
CA LEU A 17 4.47 -2.13 -8.72
C LEU A 17 5.99 -2.20 -8.97
N GLY A 18 6.52 -3.40 -9.24
CA GLY A 18 7.97 -3.65 -9.32
C GLY A 18 8.68 -2.93 -10.47
N LYS A 19 7.94 -2.38 -11.44
CA LYS A 19 8.49 -1.54 -12.50
C LYS A 19 8.78 -0.10 -12.07
N TYR A 20 8.18 0.39 -10.98
CA TYR A 20 8.31 1.78 -10.54
C TYR A 20 9.41 2.00 -9.49
N PHE A 21 9.79 0.96 -8.74
CA PHE A 21 10.83 1.05 -7.72
C PHE A 21 11.56 -0.28 -7.54
N LYS A 22 12.83 -0.23 -7.16
CA LYS A 22 13.64 -1.42 -6.84
C LYS A 22 13.62 -1.78 -5.35
N LYS A 23 13.32 -0.82 -4.48
CA LYS A 23 13.24 -0.99 -3.02
C LYS A 23 11.99 -0.29 -2.50
N PRO A 24 11.25 -0.90 -1.55
CA PRO A 24 11.53 -2.18 -0.87
C PRO A 24 11.27 -3.42 -1.75
N PRO A 25 11.87 -4.59 -1.47
CA PRO A 25 11.67 -5.79 -2.27
C PRO A 25 10.26 -6.38 -2.05
N LEU A 26 9.52 -6.57 -3.13
CA LEU A 26 8.16 -7.12 -3.12
C LEU A 26 8.16 -8.65 -2.96
N THR A 27 8.71 -9.16 -1.86
CA THR A 27 8.79 -10.62 -1.64
C THR A 27 7.44 -11.22 -1.27
N GLU A 28 7.25 -12.50 -1.59
CA GLU A 28 6.04 -13.24 -1.23
C GLU A 28 5.76 -13.21 0.27
N LYS A 29 6.81 -13.36 1.09
CA LYS A 29 6.72 -13.32 2.55
C LYS A 29 6.14 -11.98 3.05
N LEU A 30 6.60 -10.86 2.49
CA LEU A 30 6.10 -9.54 2.85
C LEU A 30 4.68 -9.31 2.32
N LEU A 31 4.35 -9.76 1.11
CA LEU A 31 3.02 -9.59 0.55
C LEU A 31 1.96 -10.51 1.17
N ARG A 32 2.35 -11.66 1.75
CA ARG A 32 1.46 -12.53 2.53
C ARG A 32 1.12 -11.94 3.90
N LYS A 33 2.03 -11.19 4.52
CA LYS A 33 1.82 -10.53 5.81
C LYS A 33 2.51 -9.17 5.85
N PRO A 34 1.96 -8.14 5.19
CA PRO A 34 2.63 -6.87 5.01
C PRO A 34 2.68 -6.09 6.31
N PRO A 35 3.88 -5.85 6.90
CA PRO A 35 3.99 -4.97 8.05
C PRO A 35 3.76 -3.52 7.62
N PHE A 36 3.30 -2.67 8.55
CA PHE A 36 3.06 -1.25 8.26
C PHE A 36 4.28 -0.55 7.64
N ARG A 37 5.48 -0.81 8.17
CA ARG A 37 6.73 -0.22 7.67
C ARG A 37 6.95 -0.51 6.18
N PHE A 38 6.70 -1.75 5.76
CA PHE A 38 6.84 -2.17 4.37
C PHE A 38 5.83 -1.45 3.46
N LEU A 39 4.57 -1.32 3.90
CA LEU A 39 3.57 -0.56 3.15
C LEU A 39 3.97 0.91 3.03
N HIS A 40 4.41 1.52 4.13
CA HIS A 40 4.89 2.90 4.15
C HIS A 40 6.07 3.10 3.19
N ASP A 41 7.07 2.20 3.21
CA ASP A 41 8.20 2.23 2.29
C ASP A 41 7.77 2.17 0.82
N ILE A 42 6.80 1.32 0.47
CA ILE A 42 6.25 1.24 -0.89
C ILE A 42 5.64 2.58 -1.29
N ILE A 43 4.79 3.17 -0.43
CA ILE A 43 4.09 4.42 -0.75
C ILE A 43 5.07 5.57 -0.90
N THR A 44 6.04 5.69 0.00
CA THR A 44 7.08 6.72 -0.08
C THR A 44 7.96 6.54 -1.33
N ALA A 45 8.30 5.30 -1.70
CA ALA A 45 9.02 5.01 -2.94
C ALA A 45 8.20 5.44 -4.18
N ILE A 46 6.91 5.10 -4.24
CA ILE A 46 6.03 5.50 -5.34
C ILE A 46 5.96 7.03 -5.47
N ILE A 47 5.76 7.75 -4.36
CA ILE A 47 5.70 9.21 -4.36
C ILE A 47 7.00 9.80 -4.89
N LYS A 48 8.14 9.28 -4.43
CA LYS A 48 9.47 9.76 -4.82
C LYS A 48 9.78 9.51 -6.29
N GLU A 49 9.53 8.30 -6.79
CA GLU A 49 9.93 7.88 -8.14
C GLU A 49 8.95 8.36 -9.22
N THR A 50 7.66 8.51 -8.90
CA THR A 50 6.61 8.79 -9.91
C THR A 50 5.88 10.12 -9.72
N GLY A 51 6.07 10.78 -8.57
CA GLY A 51 5.30 11.95 -8.16
C GLY A 51 3.80 11.67 -7.95
N PHE A 52 3.37 10.41 -7.98
CA PHE A 52 1.99 10.02 -7.66
C PHE A 52 1.70 10.28 -6.18
N LEU A 53 0.54 10.83 -5.85
CA LEU A 53 0.18 11.28 -4.49
C LEU A 53 1.10 12.37 -3.92
N LYS A 54 1.87 13.08 -4.75
CA LYS A 54 2.67 14.22 -4.29
C LYS A 54 1.76 15.27 -3.65
N GLY A 55 2.11 15.70 -2.44
CA GLY A 55 1.33 16.65 -1.64
C GLY A 55 0.20 16.02 -0.83
N LEU A 56 -0.01 14.69 -0.88
CA LEU A 56 -1.00 14.03 -0.04
C LEU A 56 -0.57 13.93 1.43
N PHE A 57 0.70 13.60 1.64
CA PHE A 57 1.29 13.42 2.97
C PHE A 57 2.24 14.58 3.28
N THR A 58 2.29 14.97 4.55
CA THR A 58 3.32 15.91 5.04
C THR A 58 4.68 15.24 5.10
N ASP A 59 5.76 16.03 5.18
CA ASP A 59 7.11 15.49 5.35
C ASP A 59 7.25 14.67 6.65
N GLU A 60 6.50 15.03 7.68
CA GLU A 60 6.42 14.27 8.94
C GLU A 60 5.78 12.90 8.72
N GLU A 61 4.69 12.83 7.95
CA GLU A 61 3.99 11.58 7.61
C GLU A 61 4.81 10.69 6.66
N LEU A 62 5.69 11.29 5.83
CA LEU A 62 6.61 10.57 4.94
C LEU A 62 7.83 10.00 5.67
N ASN A 63 7.99 10.30 6.97
CA ASN A 63 8.96 9.63 7.82
C ASN A 63 8.26 8.58 8.71
N SER A 64 8.54 7.31 8.45
CA SER A 64 7.95 6.20 9.23
C SER A 64 8.26 6.25 10.71
N ASP A 65 9.40 6.82 11.10
CA ASP A 65 9.82 6.89 12.49
C ASP A 65 8.94 7.84 13.29
N ASN A 66 8.20 8.72 12.63
CA ASN A 66 7.22 9.61 13.25
C ASN A 66 5.87 8.92 13.47
N ILE A 67 5.58 7.80 12.79
CA ILE A 67 4.29 7.09 12.88
C ILE A 67 4.46 5.81 13.70
N LYS A 68 4.44 5.95 15.03
CA LYS A 68 4.70 4.82 15.96
C LYS A 68 3.42 4.19 16.49
N ASP A 69 2.46 5.02 16.85
CA ASP A 69 1.22 4.65 17.51
C ASP A 69 0.18 4.09 16.52
N LYS A 70 -0.87 3.51 17.07
CA LYS A 70 -1.93 2.87 16.28
C LYS A 70 -2.76 3.90 15.51
N GLU A 71 -2.98 5.08 16.08
CA GLU A 71 -3.85 6.12 15.51
C GLU A 71 -3.17 6.77 14.32
N GLY A 72 -1.87 7.09 14.40
CA GLY A 72 -1.08 7.57 13.28
C GLY A 72 -1.10 6.60 12.08
N LYS A 73 -0.96 5.28 12.34
CA LYS A 73 -1.03 4.26 11.27
C LYS A 73 -2.41 4.20 10.63
N LEU A 74 -3.46 4.30 11.44
CA LEU A 74 -4.85 4.34 10.96
C LEU A 74 -5.10 5.57 10.11
N ALA A 75 -4.67 6.75 10.55
CA ALA A 75 -4.82 8.00 9.83
C ALA A 75 -4.11 7.96 8.47
N PHE A 76 -2.84 7.53 8.44
CA PHE A 76 -2.05 7.40 7.22
C PHE A 76 -2.73 6.48 6.18
N LEU A 77 -3.15 5.29 6.62
CA LEU A 77 -3.78 4.31 5.74
C LEU A 77 -5.18 4.72 5.29
N THR A 78 -5.96 5.39 6.15
CA THR A 78 -7.30 5.89 5.79
C THR A 78 -7.18 6.94 4.70
N LYS A 79 -6.30 7.93 4.89
CA LYS A 79 -6.00 8.96 3.89
C LYS A 79 -5.58 8.35 2.54
N LEU A 80 -4.69 7.36 2.57
CA LEU A 80 -4.25 6.63 1.37
C LEU A 80 -5.44 5.94 0.67
N ILE A 81 -6.23 5.17 1.41
CA ILE A 81 -7.34 4.39 0.84
C ILE A 81 -8.36 5.31 0.17
N ASP A 82 -8.71 6.42 0.81
CA ASP A 82 -9.74 7.34 0.30
C ASP A 82 -9.30 8.00 -1.01
N VAL A 83 -8.04 8.44 -1.10
CA VAL A 83 -7.51 9.04 -2.33
C VAL A 83 -7.35 8.00 -3.43
N VAL A 84 -6.88 6.78 -3.11
CA VAL A 84 -6.76 5.72 -4.13
C VAL A 84 -8.14 5.30 -4.64
N LYS A 85 -9.17 5.23 -3.79
CA LYS A 85 -10.56 5.00 -4.23
C LYS A 85 -11.01 6.07 -5.23
N LEU A 86 -10.76 7.33 -4.91
CA LEU A 86 -11.14 8.47 -5.75
C LEU A 86 -10.43 8.44 -7.11
N ILE A 87 -9.12 8.19 -7.13
CA ILE A 87 -8.31 8.17 -8.36
C ILE A 87 -8.62 6.93 -9.21
N SER A 88 -8.71 5.76 -8.59
CA SER A 88 -8.85 4.49 -9.33
C SER A 88 -10.28 4.24 -9.82
N GLY A 89 -11.28 4.86 -9.18
CA GLY A 89 -12.71 4.52 -9.35
C GLY A 89 -13.05 3.09 -8.90
N ALA A 90 -12.13 2.39 -8.25
CA ALA A 90 -12.31 1.01 -7.83
C ALA A 90 -13.05 0.94 -6.49
N ASN A 91 -13.97 -0.01 -6.38
CA ASN A 91 -14.64 -0.30 -5.11
C ASN A 91 -13.72 -1.07 -4.16
N LEU A 92 -12.82 -0.35 -3.48
CA LEU A 92 -11.89 -0.95 -2.51
C LEU A 92 -12.61 -1.24 -1.18
N THR A 93 -12.67 -2.52 -0.81
CA THR A 93 -13.29 -2.98 0.46
C THR A 93 -12.29 -3.09 1.63
N VAL A 94 -11.05 -2.69 1.39
CA VAL A 94 -9.97 -2.68 2.38
C VAL A 94 -10.26 -1.67 3.50
N ARG A 95 -9.85 -2.01 4.73
CA ARG A 95 -10.01 -1.17 5.92
C ARG A 95 -8.67 -0.95 6.61
N ALA A 96 -8.34 0.30 6.94
CA ALA A 96 -7.09 0.65 7.63
C ALA A 96 -6.91 -0.15 8.93
N SER A 97 -7.97 -0.34 9.73
CA SER A 97 -7.92 -1.11 10.97
C SER A 97 -7.57 -2.59 10.77
N LYS A 98 -7.95 -3.18 9.64
CA LYS A 98 -7.60 -4.56 9.28
C LYS A 98 -6.14 -4.67 8.87
N ILE A 99 -5.65 -3.71 8.08
CA ILE A 99 -4.22 -3.63 7.73
C ILE A 99 -3.36 -3.47 9.00
N VAL A 100 -3.69 -2.53 9.87
CA VAL A 100 -2.91 -2.26 11.11
C VAL A 100 -2.87 -3.48 12.04
N SER A 101 -3.94 -4.29 12.06
CA SER A 101 -3.99 -5.53 12.84
C SER A 101 -3.42 -6.76 12.10
N GLY A 102 -2.85 -6.57 10.90
CA GLY A 102 -2.23 -7.65 10.11
C GLY A 102 -3.25 -8.64 9.53
N GLN A 103 -4.49 -8.21 9.33
CA GLN A 103 -5.59 -9.00 8.79
C GLN A 103 -5.89 -8.60 7.34
N GLU A 104 -6.63 -9.46 6.63
CA GLU A 104 -7.09 -9.23 5.25
C GLU A 104 -5.93 -8.87 4.27
N PRO A 105 -4.81 -9.63 4.25
CA PRO A 105 -3.66 -9.32 3.40
C PRO A 105 -4.00 -9.35 1.90
N THR A 106 -4.99 -10.14 1.49
CA THR A 106 -5.52 -10.13 0.11
C THR A 106 -6.06 -8.76 -0.28
N LYS A 107 -6.86 -8.11 0.58
CA LYS A 107 -7.39 -6.77 0.31
C LYS A 107 -6.31 -5.70 0.38
N THR A 108 -5.29 -5.91 1.21
CA THR A 108 -4.10 -5.05 1.24
C THR A 108 -3.36 -5.11 -0.10
N ASN A 109 -3.22 -6.29 -0.69
CA ASN A 109 -2.67 -6.45 -2.03
C ASN A 109 -3.56 -5.80 -3.11
N GLU A 110 -4.88 -5.91 -3.00
CA GLU A 110 -5.80 -5.23 -3.94
C GLU A 110 -5.63 -3.70 -3.92
N LEU A 111 -5.41 -3.10 -2.75
CA LEU A 111 -5.05 -1.68 -2.62
C LEU A 111 -3.75 -1.37 -3.37
N LEU A 112 -2.70 -2.16 -3.15
CA LEU A 112 -1.40 -2.00 -3.83
C LEU A 112 -1.54 -2.14 -5.35
N GLN A 113 -2.34 -3.09 -5.82
CA GLN A 113 -2.62 -3.28 -7.25
C GLN A 113 -3.45 -2.13 -7.83
N ALA A 114 -4.39 -1.56 -7.07
CA ALA A 114 -5.14 -0.39 -7.51
C ALA A 114 -4.24 0.83 -7.70
N ILE A 115 -3.25 1.01 -6.82
CA ILE A 115 -2.21 2.03 -6.97
C ILE A 115 -1.41 1.78 -8.26
N GLY A 116 -0.90 0.56 -8.46
CA GLY A 116 -0.14 0.21 -9.67
C GLY A 116 -0.94 0.45 -10.96
N LYS A 117 -2.22 0.09 -10.98
CA LYS A 117 -3.12 0.37 -12.12
C LYS A 117 -3.37 1.87 -12.32
N ALA A 118 -3.48 2.64 -11.25
CA ALA A 118 -3.66 4.09 -11.33
C ALA A 118 -2.41 4.77 -11.89
N LEU A 119 -1.23 4.26 -11.55
CA LEU A 119 0.05 4.70 -12.12
C LEU A 119 0.16 4.40 -13.62
N ASP A 120 -0.39 3.27 -14.09
CA ASP A 120 -0.39 2.88 -15.51
C ASP A 120 -1.35 3.69 -16.39
N LYS A 121 -2.37 4.32 -15.78
CA LYS A 121 -3.36 5.14 -16.49
C LYS A 121 -2.91 6.60 -16.69
N LYS A 122 -1.71 6.93 -16.23
CA LYS A 122 -1.16 8.29 -16.27
C LYS A 122 -0.62 8.65 -17.64
#